data_AF-A0A2M8GHH7-F1
#
_entry.id   AF-A0A2M8GHH7-F1
#
_cell.length_a   1.000
_cell.length_b   1.000
_cell.length_c   1.000
_cell.angle_alpha   90.00
_cell.angle_beta   90.00
_cell.angle_gamma   90.00
#
_symmetry.space_group_name_H-M   'P 1'
#
loop_
_entity.id
_entity.type
_entity.pdbx_description
1 polymer ?
#
loop_
_entity_poly.entity_id
_entity_poly.type
_entity_poly.pdbx_seq_one_letter_code
_entity_poly.pdbx_strand_id
1 'polypeptide(L)'
;MKKERYLTTNQGVPISDNQNSQTIGERGPVLLQDVLFIEKLAHFDRERIPERVVHAKGAGAYGYFQVYRNMKTYTKAKFLQNPKEKIPVFVRFSTVTGGRGSADTVRDPRGFAVKFYTGDGNYDLVGNNLPVFFIRDAVKFPDMVHAFKGAPDNNIPSASSAHNRFWDFISLTPEATHMIVWLFSDRGTPKSYRMMEGFGVNTYMWVNAGGKAVYVKYHWKP
;
A
#
# COMPACT_ATOMS: atom_id res chain seq x y z
N MET A 1 3.42 36.01 14.19
CA MET A 1 4.61 36.42 13.40
C MET A 1 4.82 35.44 12.26
N LYS A 2 4.67 35.88 11.00
CA LYS A 2 5.14 35.08 9.85
C LYS A 2 6.67 35.09 9.90
N LYS A 3 7.28 33.94 10.13
CA LYS A 3 8.74 33.79 10.06
C LYS A 3 9.11 33.94 8.58
N GLU A 4 9.84 34.98 8.21
CA GLU A 4 10.45 35.04 6.88
C GLU A 4 11.33 33.80 6.72
N ARG A 5 11.07 33.01 5.69
CA ARG A 5 11.83 31.80 5.38
C ARG A 5 12.57 32.06 4.08
N TYR A 6 13.90 32.16 4.16
CA TYR A 6 14.76 32.16 2.99
C TYR A 6 14.77 30.77 2.35
N LEU A 7 14.90 30.70 1.03
CA LEU A 7 15.30 29.46 0.37
C LEU A 7 16.73 29.14 0.81
N THR A 8 16.98 27.91 1.25
CA THR A 8 18.26 27.49 1.83
C THR A 8 18.71 26.14 1.27
N THR A 9 20.01 25.87 1.34
CA THR A 9 20.56 24.51 1.19
C THR A 9 20.14 23.62 2.36
N ASN A 10 20.38 22.32 2.26
CA ASN A 10 20.13 21.38 3.36
C ASN A 10 21.00 21.66 4.61
N GLN A 11 22.11 22.39 4.45
CA GLN A 11 22.96 22.87 5.55
C GLN A 11 22.51 24.24 6.11
N GLY A 12 21.40 24.80 5.62
CA GLY A 12 20.84 26.06 6.10
C GLY A 12 21.48 27.32 5.51
N VAL A 13 22.29 27.20 4.45
CA VAL A 13 22.93 28.36 3.79
C VAL A 13 21.88 29.06 2.91
N PRO A 14 21.63 30.36 3.07
CA PRO A 14 20.70 31.11 2.22
C PRO A 14 21.11 31.08 0.75
N ILE A 15 20.13 30.90 -0.14
CA ILE A 15 20.32 30.86 -1.59
C ILE A 15 19.95 32.21 -2.18
N SER A 16 20.92 32.87 -2.82
CA SER A 16 20.73 34.17 -3.48
C SER A 16 20.15 34.04 -4.89
N ASP A 17 20.57 33.02 -5.65
CA ASP A 17 20.09 32.72 -7.00
C ASP A 17 19.80 31.22 -7.12
N ASN A 18 18.57 30.87 -7.50
CA ASN A 18 18.12 29.49 -7.74
C ASN A 18 17.70 29.27 -9.21
N GLN A 19 18.04 30.21 -10.09
CA GLN A 19 17.75 30.16 -11.52
C GLN A 19 18.97 29.72 -12.34
N ASN A 20 20.19 29.98 -11.84
CA ASN A 20 21.44 29.77 -12.57
C ASN A 20 22.43 28.90 -11.80
N SER A 21 23.31 28.23 -12.54
CA SER A 21 24.52 27.58 -12.01
C SER A 21 25.70 28.55 -12.02
N GLN A 22 26.69 28.31 -11.18
CA GLN A 22 27.95 29.04 -11.20
C GLN A 22 28.81 28.62 -12.40
N THR A 23 29.13 29.58 -13.26
CA THR A 23 29.89 29.37 -14.50
C THR A 23 31.11 30.29 -14.61
N ILE A 24 32.03 29.98 -15.54
CA ILE A 24 33.10 30.92 -15.94
C ILE A 24 32.53 31.98 -16.90
N GLY A 25 31.94 33.05 -16.35
CA GLY A 25 31.21 34.06 -17.12
C GLY A 25 29.83 33.56 -17.58
N GLU A 26 28.96 34.47 -18.04
CA GLU A 26 27.53 34.18 -18.30
C GLU A 26 27.27 33.06 -19.31
N ARG A 27 28.23 32.74 -20.19
CA ARG A 27 28.12 31.70 -21.23
C ARG A 27 29.22 30.64 -21.15
N GLY A 28 29.88 30.52 -20.00
CA GLY A 28 30.95 29.56 -19.79
C GLY A 28 30.49 28.21 -19.23
N PRO A 29 31.43 27.27 -19.03
CA PRO A 29 31.15 25.98 -18.40
C PRO A 29 30.81 26.13 -16.92
N VAL A 30 30.02 25.18 -16.39
CA VAL A 30 29.64 25.08 -14.97
C VAL A 30 30.85 24.65 -14.13
N LEU A 31 30.98 25.22 -12.93
CA LEU A 31 32.08 24.95 -12.01
C LEU A 31 31.71 23.86 -10.99
N LEU A 32 32.64 22.95 -10.69
CA LEU A 32 32.48 21.91 -9.67
C LEU A 32 32.37 22.48 -8.24
N GLN A 33 32.77 23.73 -8.01
CA GLN A 33 32.63 24.40 -6.71
C GLN A 33 31.20 24.89 -6.43
N ASP A 34 30.28 24.76 -7.38
CA ASP A 34 28.86 25.08 -7.18
C ASP A 34 28.19 24.03 -6.28
N VAL A 35 28.37 24.19 -4.97
CA VAL A 35 27.82 23.27 -3.97
C VAL A 35 26.30 23.25 -3.99
N LEU A 36 25.65 24.39 -4.30
CA LEU A 36 24.20 24.48 -4.40
C LEU A 36 23.67 23.60 -5.54
N PHE A 37 24.25 23.72 -6.73
CA PHE A 37 23.92 22.90 -7.88
C PHE A 37 24.09 21.41 -7.60
N ILE A 38 25.25 21.03 -7.04
CA ILE A 38 25.57 19.63 -6.74
C ILE A 38 24.60 19.05 -5.70
N GLU A 39 24.36 19.76 -4.60
CA GLU A 39 23.48 19.29 -3.53
C GLU A 39 22.05 19.07 -4.06
N LYS A 40 21.52 20.04 -4.81
CA LYS A 40 20.15 20.00 -5.34
C LYS A 40 19.96 18.85 -6.33
N LEU A 41 20.89 18.68 -7.27
CA LEU A 41 20.82 17.56 -8.23
C LEU A 41 21.05 16.22 -7.55
N ALA A 42 21.98 16.13 -6.59
CA ALA A 42 22.23 14.90 -5.87
C ALA A 42 20.99 14.39 -5.12
N HIS A 43 20.20 15.30 -4.54
CA HIS A 43 18.92 14.96 -3.92
C HIS A 43 17.88 14.50 -4.97
N PHE A 44 17.73 15.24 -6.07
CA PHE A 44 16.82 14.90 -7.16
C PHE A 44 17.08 13.51 -7.74
N ASP A 45 18.35 13.20 -8.05
CA ASP A 45 18.76 11.92 -8.64
C ASP A 45 18.44 10.72 -7.74
N ARG A 46 18.23 10.96 -6.44
CA ARG A 46 18.00 9.94 -5.40
C ARG A 46 16.58 9.92 -4.87
N GLU A 47 15.65 10.66 -5.47
CA GLU A 47 14.26 10.72 -5.01
C GLU A 47 13.51 9.37 -5.11
N ARG A 48 13.89 8.52 -6.06
CA ARG A 48 13.17 7.28 -6.32
C ARG A 48 13.67 6.16 -5.41
N ILE A 49 12.79 5.71 -4.52
CA ILE A 49 12.93 4.41 -3.83
C ILE A 49 12.19 3.32 -4.62
N PRO A 50 12.56 2.03 -4.44
CA PRO A 50 11.82 0.92 -5.03
C PRO A 50 10.34 0.96 -4.65
N GLU A 51 9.48 0.64 -5.61
CA GLU A 51 8.07 0.43 -5.31
C GLU A 51 7.84 -0.91 -4.60
N ARG A 52 6.62 -1.12 -4.09
CA ARG A 52 6.24 -2.42 -3.52
C ARG A 52 6.20 -3.47 -4.63
N VAL A 53 6.66 -4.69 -4.35
CA VAL A 53 6.65 -5.81 -5.31
C VAL A 53 5.23 -6.09 -5.82
N VAL A 54 4.24 -6.00 -4.95
CA VAL A 54 2.80 -6.02 -5.27
C VAL A 54 2.14 -4.85 -4.55
N HIS A 55 0.95 -4.44 -4.99
CA HIS A 55 0.24 -3.30 -4.39
C HIS A 55 1.01 -1.97 -4.51
N ALA A 56 1.76 -1.78 -5.60
CA ALA A 56 2.55 -0.57 -5.83
C ALA A 56 1.66 0.67 -6.01
N LYS A 57 0.62 0.58 -6.86
CA LYS A 57 -0.40 1.61 -7.02
C LYS A 57 -1.36 1.62 -5.85
N GLY A 58 -1.46 2.75 -5.15
CA GLY A 58 -2.38 2.89 -4.02
C GLY A 58 -2.49 4.30 -3.48
N ALA A 59 -3.51 4.53 -2.65
CA ALA A 59 -3.83 5.80 -2.02
C ALA A 59 -4.00 5.59 -0.51
N GLY A 60 -3.58 6.58 0.28
CA GLY A 60 -3.64 6.49 1.74
C GLY A 60 -4.38 7.67 2.39
N ALA A 61 -4.98 7.41 3.55
CA ALA A 61 -5.68 8.41 4.33
C ALA A 61 -5.50 8.15 5.83
N TYR A 62 -5.40 9.24 6.61
CA TYR A 62 -5.47 9.19 8.06
C TYR A 62 -6.92 9.17 8.54
N GLY A 63 -7.15 8.60 9.70
CA GLY A 63 -8.46 8.59 10.37
C GLY A 63 -8.34 8.11 11.80
N TYR A 64 -9.46 7.64 12.35
CA TYR A 64 -9.49 6.97 13.64
C TYR A 64 -10.44 5.77 13.63
N PHE A 65 -10.16 4.80 14.49
CA PHE A 65 -11.01 3.68 14.84
C PHE A 65 -11.54 3.85 16.26
N GLN A 66 -12.77 3.43 16.50
CA GLN A 66 -13.39 3.45 17.83
C GLN A 66 -14.26 2.19 17.96
N VAL A 67 -13.99 1.41 19.01
CA VAL A 67 -14.75 0.18 19.28
C VAL A 67 -16.13 0.54 19.85
N TYR A 68 -17.20 -0.16 19.45
CA TYR A 68 -18.54 0.14 19.97
C TYR A 68 -18.74 -0.26 21.43
N ARG A 69 -18.15 -1.37 21.84
CA ARG A 69 -18.25 -1.92 23.21
C ARG A 69 -16.95 -2.60 23.59
N ASN A 70 -16.72 -2.71 24.89
CA ASN A 70 -15.56 -3.42 25.41
C ASN A 70 -15.58 -4.90 24.96
N MET A 71 -14.47 -5.39 24.39
CA MET A 71 -14.34 -6.76 23.86
C MET A 71 -13.56 -7.71 24.77
N LYS A 72 -13.38 -7.40 26.07
CA LYS A 72 -12.59 -8.17 27.05
C LYS A 72 -12.93 -9.65 27.12
N THR A 73 -14.18 -10.02 26.87
CA THR A 73 -14.64 -11.41 26.86
C THR A 73 -13.89 -12.24 25.82
N TYR A 74 -13.50 -11.62 24.71
CA TYR A 74 -12.90 -12.29 23.55
C TYR A 74 -11.40 -11.99 23.39
N THR A 75 -10.95 -10.78 23.72
CA THR A 75 -9.57 -10.35 23.46
C THR A 75 -9.04 -9.42 24.55
N LYS A 76 -7.75 -9.51 24.82
CA LYS A 76 -7.00 -8.57 25.69
C LYS A 76 -6.38 -7.39 24.93
N ALA A 77 -6.61 -7.26 23.61
CA ALA A 77 -6.04 -6.18 22.81
C ALA A 77 -6.58 -4.80 23.25
N LYS A 78 -5.69 -3.88 23.67
CA LYS A 78 -6.08 -2.60 24.29
C LYS A 78 -6.99 -1.72 23.42
N PHE A 79 -6.72 -1.66 22.11
CA PHE A 79 -7.50 -0.84 21.17
C PHE A 79 -8.98 -1.29 21.02
N LEU A 80 -9.36 -2.43 21.61
CA LEU A 80 -10.71 -2.99 21.61
C LEU A 80 -11.38 -2.95 23.00
N GLN A 81 -10.81 -2.24 23.98
CA GLN A 81 -11.30 -2.24 25.37
C GLN A 81 -12.18 -1.03 25.71
N ASN A 82 -11.87 0.16 25.21
CA ASN A 82 -12.52 1.40 25.64
C ASN A 82 -13.34 2.03 24.50
N PRO A 83 -14.69 2.03 24.59
CA PRO A 83 -15.54 2.63 23.57
C PRO A 83 -15.43 4.15 23.45
N LYS A 84 -14.77 4.84 24.38
CA LYS A 84 -14.54 6.29 24.32
C LYS A 84 -13.20 6.66 23.68
N GLU A 85 -12.33 5.68 23.47
CA GLU A 85 -10.99 5.90 22.95
C GLU A 85 -11.01 5.95 21.42
N LYS A 86 -10.38 6.98 20.85
CA LYS A 86 -10.15 7.10 19.40
C LYS A 86 -8.73 6.65 19.11
N ILE A 87 -8.61 5.52 18.42
CA ILE A 87 -7.34 4.94 18.01
C ILE A 87 -6.96 5.53 16.67
N PRO A 88 -5.85 6.30 16.55
CA PRO A 88 -5.42 6.81 15.26
C PRO A 88 -5.16 5.65 14.29
N VAL A 89 -5.54 5.84 13.03
CA VAL A 89 -5.25 4.88 11.97
C VAL A 89 -4.68 5.55 10.73
N PHE A 90 -3.89 4.79 9.99
CA PHE A 90 -3.57 5.09 8.60
C PHE A 90 -4.03 3.92 7.73
N VAL A 91 -4.84 4.22 6.72
CA VAL A 91 -5.34 3.24 5.76
C VAL A 91 -4.59 3.43 4.46
N ARG A 92 -4.23 2.33 3.79
CA ARG A 92 -3.77 2.34 2.41
C ARG A 92 -4.59 1.36 1.57
N PHE A 93 -5.27 1.91 0.57
CA PHE A 93 -5.93 1.16 -0.50
C PHE A 93 -4.98 0.96 -1.68
N SER A 94 -5.17 -0.09 -2.47
CA SER A 94 -4.28 -0.38 -3.60
C SER A 94 -4.92 -1.32 -4.62
N THR A 95 -4.44 -1.31 -5.85
CA THR A 95 -4.55 -2.49 -6.75
C THR A 95 -3.46 -3.50 -6.37
N VAL A 96 -3.21 -4.56 -7.15
CA VAL A 96 -2.23 -5.62 -6.84
C VAL A 96 -1.10 -5.67 -7.86
N THR A 97 -1.42 -5.86 -9.13
CA THR A 97 -0.44 -6.29 -10.16
C THR A 97 0.28 -5.14 -10.83
N GLY A 98 -0.38 -3.99 -10.96
CA GLY A 98 0.17 -2.79 -11.57
C GLY A 98 1.26 -2.09 -10.75
N GLY A 99 2.25 -1.51 -11.45
CA GLY A 99 3.26 -0.63 -10.85
C GLY A 99 2.67 0.71 -10.40
N ARG A 100 3.46 1.56 -9.72
CA ARG A 100 2.98 2.83 -9.10
C ARG A 100 2.29 3.79 -10.06
N GLY A 101 2.58 3.70 -11.36
CA GLY A 101 2.00 4.51 -12.43
C GLY A 101 0.75 3.92 -13.10
N SER A 102 0.27 2.74 -12.70
CA SER A 102 -0.90 2.12 -13.34
C SER A 102 -2.21 2.86 -13.05
N ALA A 103 -3.26 2.53 -13.81
CA ALA A 103 -4.61 3.07 -13.60
C ALA A 103 -5.31 2.47 -12.35
N ASP A 104 -6.25 3.22 -11.77
CA ASP A 104 -6.97 2.83 -10.54
C ASP A 104 -8.17 1.90 -10.79
N THR A 105 -8.81 2.02 -11.96
CA THR A 105 -10.09 1.36 -12.28
C THR A 105 -9.93 0.02 -13.01
N VAL A 106 -8.73 -0.57 -13.01
CA VAL A 106 -8.47 -1.88 -13.62
C VAL A 106 -9.25 -3.00 -12.93
N ARG A 107 -9.48 -4.12 -13.62
CA ARG A 107 -9.98 -5.35 -12.98
C ARG A 107 -8.85 -6.00 -12.19
N ASP A 108 -8.93 -5.95 -10.87
CA ASP A 108 -7.89 -6.44 -9.95
C ASP A 108 -8.50 -6.63 -8.54
N PRO A 109 -7.97 -7.47 -7.64
CA PRO A 109 -8.30 -7.33 -6.24
C PRO A 109 -7.87 -5.94 -5.74
N ARG A 110 -8.49 -5.45 -4.68
CA ARG A 110 -8.05 -4.23 -3.99
C ARG A 110 -7.49 -4.57 -2.63
N GLY A 111 -6.24 -4.16 -2.38
CA GLY A 111 -5.66 -4.19 -1.04
C GLY A 111 -6.35 -3.18 -0.13
N PHE A 112 -6.63 -3.59 1.11
CA PHE A 112 -7.24 -2.78 2.16
C PHE A 112 -6.42 -2.99 3.44
N ALA A 113 -5.33 -2.22 3.58
CA ALA A 113 -4.43 -2.30 4.72
C ALA A 113 -4.72 -1.18 5.72
N VAL A 114 -4.94 -1.54 6.98
CA VAL A 114 -5.20 -0.60 8.08
C VAL A 114 -4.14 -0.77 9.16
N LYS A 115 -3.37 0.28 9.42
CA LYS A 115 -2.44 0.37 10.55
C LYS A 115 -3.14 1.08 11.70
N PHE A 116 -3.20 0.43 12.85
CA PHE A 116 -3.72 0.96 14.10
C PHE A 116 -2.56 1.37 15.00
N TYR A 117 -2.51 2.63 15.40
CA TYR A 117 -1.52 3.15 16.32
C TYR A 117 -2.04 2.99 17.75
N THR A 118 -1.84 1.81 18.34
CA THR A 118 -2.40 1.45 19.64
C THR A 118 -1.44 1.74 20.79
N GLY A 119 -1.96 1.82 22.02
CA GLY A 119 -1.14 2.01 23.23
C GLY A 119 -0.19 0.85 23.56
N ASP A 120 -0.36 -0.33 22.94
CA ASP A 120 0.48 -1.53 23.15
C ASP A 120 1.25 -1.94 21.90
N GLY A 121 1.49 -0.99 21.01
CA GLY A 121 2.20 -1.22 19.75
C GLY A 121 1.29 -1.14 18.53
N ASN A 122 1.91 -1.02 17.36
CA ASN A 122 1.17 -0.92 16.11
C ASN A 122 0.58 -2.27 15.74
N TYR A 123 -0.69 -2.27 15.35
CA TYR A 123 -1.37 -3.45 14.82
C TYR A 123 -1.71 -3.22 13.35
N ASP A 124 -1.30 -4.12 12.47
CA ASP A 124 -1.55 -4.03 11.03
C ASP A 124 -2.56 -5.09 10.61
N LEU A 125 -3.74 -4.66 10.19
CA LEU A 125 -4.73 -5.52 9.53
C LEU A 125 -4.60 -5.35 8.02
N VAL A 126 -3.85 -6.26 7.39
CA VAL A 126 -3.56 -6.24 5.95
C VAL A 126 -4.50 -7.18 5.23
N GLY A 127 -5.54 -6.62 4.61
CA GLY A 127 -6.60 -7.38 3.94
C GLY A 127 -6.76 -7.05 2.45
N ASN A 128 -7.79 -7.65 1.86
CA ASN A 128 -8.27 -7.37 0.49
C ASN A 128 -9.77 -7.04 0.52
N ASN A 129 -10.30 -6.52 -0.59
CA ASN A 129 -11.74 -6.32 -0.78
C ASN A 129 -12.51 -7.62 -1.09
N LEU A 130 -11.81 -8.74 -1.28
CA LEU A 130 -12.38 -10.05 -1.56
C LEU A 130 -12.09 -11.00 -0.37
N PRO A 131 -13.00 -11.93 -0.03
CA PRO A 131 -12.94 -12.71 1.22
C PRO A 131 -11.98 -13.90 1.20
N VAL A 132 -11.40 -14.21 0.03
CA VAL A 132 -10.50 -15.35 -0.21
C VAL A 132 -9.27 -14.92 -1.01
N PHE A 133 -8.35 -15.84 -1.23
CA PHE A 133 -7.14 -15.61 -2.03
C PHE A 133 -7.01 -16.69 -3.12
N PHE A 134 -6.13 -16.46 -4.11
CA PHE A 134 -5.97 -17.36 -5.26
C PHE A 134 -5.28 -18.68 -4.91
N ILE A 135 -4.39 -18.67 -3.93
CA ILE A 135 -3.54 -19.79 -3.57
C ILE A 135 -3.72 -20.16 -2.11
N ARG A 136 -3.44 -21.42 -1.77
CA ARG A 136 -3.55 -21.94 -0.40
C ARG A 136 -2.24 -21.86 0.38
N ASP A 137 -1.11 -22.02 -0.31
CA ASP A 137 0.22 -22.02 0.31
C ASP A 137 1.06 -20.83 -0.20
N ALA A 138 1.80 -20.19 0.70
CA ALA A 138 2.64 -19.03 0.42
C ALA A 138 3.80 -19.36 -0.53
N VAL A 139 4.25 -20.61 -0.62
CA VAL A 139 5.32 -21.01 -1.55
C VAL A 139 4.95 -20.73 -3.01
N LYS A 140 3.65 -20.78 -3.36
CA LYS A 140 3.15 -20.48 -4.71
C LYS A 140 3.01 -18.99 -5.00
N PHE A 141 3.26 -18.12 -4.02
CA PHE A 141 3.05 -16.68 -4.18
C PHE A 141 3.93 -16.06 -5.29
N PRO A 142 5.23 -16.37 -5.39
CA PRO A 142 6.04 -15.90 -6.51
C PRO A 142 5.55 -16.40 -7.86
N ASP A 143 5.15 -17.68 -7.98
CA ASP A 143 4.63 -18.24 -9.23
C ASP A 143 3.37 -17.51 -9.71
N MET A 144 2.42 -17.32 -8.79
CA MET A 144 1.18 -16.57 -9.05
C MET A 144 1.49 -15.12 -9.45
N VAL A 145 2.31 -14.41 -8.70
CA VAL A 145 2.63 -13.00 -8.98
C VAL A 145 3.38 -12.87 -10.31
N HIS A 146 4.32 -13.77 -10.61
CA HIS A 146 5.00 -13.80 -11.90
C HIS A 146 4.03 -14.05 -13.05
N ALA A 147 3.08 -14.98 -12.88
CA ALA A 147 2.06 -15.27 -13.89
C ALA A 147 1.10 -14.10 -14.12
N PHE A 148 0.82 -13.29 -13.11
CA PHE A 148 -0.16 -12.19 -13.17
C PHE A 148 0.45 -10.84 -13.59
N LYS A 149 1.76 -10.68 -13.45
CA LYS A 149 2.48 -9.49 -13.91
C LYS A 149 2.80 -9.53 -15.41
N GLY A 150 3.18 -8.38 -15.94
CA GLY A 150 3.72 -8.24 -17.29
C GLY A 150 4.82 -9.26 -17.56
N ALA A 151 4.87 -9.76 -18.80
CA ALA A 151 5.78 -10.83 -19.18
C ALA A 151 7.25 -10.41 -19.01
N PRO A 152 8.16 -11.32 -18.62
CA PRO A 152 9.54 -10.95 -18.30
C PRO A 152 10.36 -10.50 -19.53
N ASP A 153 9.92 -10.85 -20.74
CA ASP A 153 10.56 -10.53 -22.02
C ASP A 153 10.22 -9.13 -22.54
N ASN A 154 8.97 -8.68 -22.36
CA ASN A 154 8.47 -7.42 -22.92
C ASN A 154 7.73 -6.51 -21.92
N ASN A 155 7.49 -6.98 -20.70
CA ASN A 155 6.76 -6.32 -19.62
C ASN A 155 5.30 -5.96 -19.96
N ILE A 156 4.64 -6.77 -20.80
CA ILE A 156 3.25 -6.58 -21.25
C ILE A 156 2.36 -7.77 -20.80
N PRO A 157 1.08 -7.55 -20.47
CA PRO A 157 0.43 -6.26 -20.25
C PRO A 157 0.70 -5.72 -18.85
N SER A 158 0.58 -4.40 -18.68
CA SER A 158 0.57 -3.78 -17.36
C SER A 158 -0.83 -3.83 -16.76
N ALA A 159 -0.93 -4.26 -15.50
CA ALA A 159 -2.16 -4.20 -14.69
C ALA A 159 -3.41 -4.83 -15.35
N SER A 160 -3.24 -5.94 -16.06
CA SER A 160 -4.34 -6.67 -16.72
C SER A 160 -4.13 -8.16 -16.60
N SER A 161 -5.18 -8.89 -16.23
CA SER A 161 -5.22 -10.36 -16.25
C SER A 161 -5.57 -10.94 -17.64
N ALA A 162 -5.78 -10.09 -18.65
CA ALA A 162 -6.14 -10.50 -20.01
C ALA A 162 -4.90 -10.88 -20.83
N HIS A 163 -4.19 -11.92 -20.41
CA HIS A 163 -3.04 -12.48 -21.13
C HIS A 163 -2.82 -13.97 -20.79
N ASN A 164 -2.07 -14.66 -21.65
CA ASN A 164 -1.94 -16.12 -21.61
C ASN A 164 -1.34 -16.62 -20.28
N ARG A 165 -0.30 -15.97 -19.76
CA ARG A 165 0.40 -16.42 -18.54
C ARG A 165 -0.52 -16.45 -17.31
N PHE A 166 -1.41 -15.47 -17.18
CA PHE A 166 -2.42 -15.45 -16.12
C PHE A 166 -3.34 -16.67 -16.24
N TRP A 167 -3.92 -16.89 -17.43
CA TRP A 167 -4.90 -17.97 -17.63
C TRP A 167 -4.28 -19.36 -17.64
N ASP A 168 -3.02 -19.50 -18.06
CA ASP A 168 -2.25 -20.73 -17.96
C ASP A 168 -2.11 -21.16 -16.50
N PHE A 169 -1.62 -20.27 -15.63
CA PHE A 169 -1.53 -20.54 -14.18
C PHE A 169 -2.90 -20.90 -13.57
N ILE A 170 -3.95 -20.16 -13.92
CA ILE A 170 -5.30 -20.41 -13.41
C ILE A 170 -5.84 -21.76 -13.89
N SER A 171 -5.63 -22.14 -15.16
CA SER A 171 -6.08 -23.42 -15.71
C SER A 171 -5.43 -24.63 -15.03
N LEU A 172 -4.21 -24.46 -14.52
CA LEU A 172 -3.44 -25.48 -13.82
C LEU A 172 -3.53 -25.37 -12.28
N THR A 173 -4.27 -24.37 -11.76
CA THR A 173 -4.43 -24.11 -10.32
C THR A 173 -5.91 -24.06 -9.95
N PRO A 174 -6.61 -25.20 -9.86
CA PRO A 174 -8.05 -25.24 -9.59
C PRO A 174 -8.45 -24.64 -8.22
N GLU A 175 -7.54 -24.56 -7.24
CA GLU A 175 -7.78 -23.87 -5.98
C GLU A 175 -8.10 -22.37 -6.13
N ALA A 176 -7.67 -21.75 -7.25
CA ALA A 176 -7.92 -20.34 -7.55
C ALA A 176 -9.35 -20.07 -8.04
N THR A 177 -10.11 -21.11 -8.40
CA THR A 177 -11.45 -20.99 -9.03
C THR A 177 -12.38 -20.09 -8.23
N HIS A 178 -12.40 -20.22 -6.90
CA HIS A 178 -13.26 -19.38 -6.05
C HIS A 178 -12.88 -17.89 -6.14
N MET A 179 -11.58 -17.57 -6.10
CA MET A 179 -11.11 -16.19 -6.20
C MET A 179 -11.38 -15.58 -7.59
N ILE A 180 -11.30 -16.40 -8.65
CA ILE A 180 -11.60 -15.97 -10.02
C ILE A 180 -13.07 -15.56 -10.18
N VAL A 181 -14.01 -16.27 -9.56
CA VAL A 181 -15.43 -15.88 -9.55
C VAL A 181 -15.61 -14.48 -8.95
N TRP A 182 -14.93 -14.19 -7.84
CA TRP A 182 -14.95 -12.85 -7.24
C TRP A 182 -14.33 -11.79 -8.14
N LEU A 183 -13.12 -12.04 -8.67
CA LEU A 183 -12.38 -11.07 -9.48
C LEU A 183 -13.10 -10.72 -10.78
N PHE A 184 -13.76 -11.69 -11.42
CA PHE A 184 -14.47 -11.48 -12.68
C PHE A 184 -15.92 -11.03 -12.52
N SER A 185 -16.44 -10.98 -11.29
CA SER A 185 -17.64 -10.20 -10.97
C SER A 185 -17.35 -8.69 -10.90
N ASP A 186 -18.38 -7.85 -10.70
CA ASP A 186 -18.21 -6.40 -10.51
C ASP A 186 -17.39 -6.03 -9.25
N ARG A 187 -17.16 -7.00 -8.34
CA ARG A 187 -16.28 -6.81 -7.18
C ARG A 187 -14.81 -6.57 -7.56
N GLY A 188 -14.38 -7.00 -8.75
CA GLY A 188 -13.04 -6.73 -9.29
C GLY A 188 -12.86 -5.31 -9.87
N THR A 189 -13.95 -4.57 -10.05
CA THR A 189 -13.98 -3.20 -10.60
C THR A 189 -14.81 -2.27 -9.70
N PRO A 190 -14.41 -2.08 -8.42
CA PRO A 190 -15.20 -1.27 -7.49
C PRO A 190 -15.28 0.19 -7.93
N LYS A 191 -16.46 0.79 -7.76
CA LYS A 191 -16.71 2.22 -8.08
C LYS A 191 -15.85 3.18 -7.25
N SER A 192 -15.59 2.83 -6.00
CA SER A 192 -14.81 3.64 -5.06
C SER A 192 -14.28 2.77 -3.92
N TYR A 193 -13.12 3.12 -3.36
CA TYR A 193 -12.64 2.51 -2.11
C TYR A 193 -13.63 2.68 -0.95
N ARG A 194 -14.50 3.70 -1.02
CA ARG A 194 -15.57 3.95 -0.04
C ARG A 194 -16.78 3.04 -0.18
N MET A 195 -16.86 2.23 -1.24
CA MET A 195 -18.03 1.43 -1.60
C MET A 195 -17.65 -0.04 -1.83
N MET A 196 -16.57 -0.51 -1.21
CA MET A 196 -16.16 -1.90 -1.25
C MET A 196 -16.07 -2.46 0.17
N GLU A 197 -16.39 -3.74 0.31
CA GLU A 197 -16.10 -4.47 1.54
C GLU A 197 -14.59 -4.65 1.71
N GLY A 198 -14.17 -5.02 2.92
CA GLY A 198 -12.80 -5.43 3.21
C GLY A 198 -12.76 -6.68 4.08
N PHE A 199 -11.73 -7.50 3.92
CA PHE A 199 -11.61 -8.79 4.57
C PHE A 199 -10.17 -9.06 4.97
N GLY A 200 -9.96 -9.58 6.17
CA GLY A 200 -8.64 -10.07 6.60
C GLY A 200 -8.20 -11.37 5.92
N VAL A 201 -9.11 -12.01 5.17
CA VAL A 201 -8.97 -13.29 4.44
C VAL A 201 -8.72 -14.49 5.36
N ASN A 202 -7.67 -14.46 6.15
CA ASN A 202 -7.26 -15.54 7.05
C ASN A 202 -8.15 -15.62 8.30
N THR A 203 -8.17 -16.81 8.89
CA THR A 203 -8.64 -16.99 10.27
C THR A 203 -7.53 -16.60 11.22
N TYR A 204 -7.82 -15.67 12.13
CA TYR A 204 -6.93 -15.26 13.20
C TYR A 204 -7.45 -15.81 14.53
N MET A 205 -6.67 -15.63 15.59
CA MET A 205 -7.05 -16.00 16.94
C MET A 205 -7.04 -14.78 17.84
N TRP A 206 -8.13 -14.57 18.57
CA TRP A 206 -8.16 -13.68 19.72
C TRP A 206 -7.98 -14.48 20.99
N VAL A 207 -7.30 -13.87 21.97
CA VAL A 207 -7.06 -14.46 23.28
C VAL A 207 -7.45 -13.45 24.35
N ASN A 208 -8.34 -13.84 25.25
CA ASN A 208 -8.77 -12.99 26.35
C ASN A 208 -7.78 -13.01 27.53
N ALA A 209 -8.06 -12.25 28.59
CA ALA A 209 -7.19 -12.15 29.76
C ALA A 209 -7.03 -13.48 30.53
N GLY A 210 -8.02 -14.37 30.46
CA GLY A 210 -7.97 -15.71 31.05
C GLY A 210 -7.32 -16.77 30.15
N GLY A 211 -6.73 -16.39 29.02
CA GLY A 211 -6.08 -17.31 28.08
C GLY A 211 -7.04 -18.08 27.17
N LYS A 212 -8.34 -17.80 27.19
CA LYS A 212 -9.30 -18.46 26.30
C LYS A 212 -9.17 -17.92 24.88
N ALA A 213 -8.97 -18.82 23.93
CA ALA A 213 -8.88 -18.53 22.51
C ALA A 213 -10.25 -18.57 21.81
N VAL A 214 -10.44 -17.68 20.83
CA VAL A 214 -11.55 -17.72 19.86
C VAL A 214 -11.03 -17.42 18.46
N TYR A 215 -11.53 -18.14 17.46
CA TYR A 215 -11.20 -17.89 16.05
C TYR A 215 -12.03 -16.74 15.50
N VAL A 216 -11.39 -15.88 14.71
CA VAL A 216 -12.03 -14.69 14.12
C VAL A 216 -11.63 -14.51 12.66
N LYS A 217 -12.52 -13.93 11.86
CA LYS A 217 -12.21 -13.34 10.56
C LYS A 217 -12.59 -11.87 10.60
N TYR A 218 -11.75 -11.01 10.04
CA TYR A 218 -11.99 -9.58 10.01
C TYR A 218 -12.80 -9.15 8.80
N HIS A 219 -13.75 -8.24 9.01
CA HIS A 219 -14.62 -7.68 8.00
C HIS A 219 -14.70 -6.15 8.14
N TRP A 220 -14.66 -5.45 7.01
CA TRP A 220 -14.98 -4.05 6.88
C TRP A 220 -16.26 -3.92 6.04
N LYS A 221 -17.23 -3.19 6.60
CA LYS A 221 -18.49 -2.86 5.93
C LYS A 221 -18.50 -1.35 5.67
N PRO A 222 -18.53 -0.91 4.40
CA PRO A 222 -18.55 0.50 4.04
C PRO A 222 -19.89 1.17 4.36
#